data_AF-A0A563U5V6-F1
#
_entry.id   AF-A0A563U5V6-F1
#
_cell.length_a   1.000
_cell.length_b   1.000
_cell.length_c   1.000
_cell.angle_alpha   90.00
_cell.angle_beta   90.00
_cell.angle_gamma   90.00
#
_symmetry.space_group_name_H-M   'P 1'
#
loop_
_entity.id
_entity.type
_entity.pdbx_description
1 polymer ?
#
loop_
_entity_poly.entity_id
_entity_poly.type
_entity_poly.pdbx_seq_one_letter_code
_entity_poly.pdbx_strand_id
1 'polypeptide(L)'
;MSAIDEKYDDLFSQGVDLGAATTDEILLADGVGSSRSYDVGTIYYHPDYGAFEVNGDILARYIDLGAEQSSLGYPLSDEQDDTTDNATIGRKSEFVNGVITWTTIDGAIEAYYDNSSNTPEEGNNTTEEENKSEEENNTTEEENTTAEESNNTEEETPTEPSEIDTWLSNDYPTRKITVGQALQIVDHLINEPDAQLQINGGAVNQTNVTTVISGNGETKAVVRAYRIKPDVVNGIQFKYLTGTTAKVIGFMDNIDPRMIVFLYKMTAWFRDFWGPNNNCTVTEVHHIGIGHGNPNHLFDCHNTGRAIDFGGLAGTLSDGSTFTLNILNDWGKKPEVTSGGKTCFRLQESDGLIYNLARDYYGYAMQHCQDKSQNQDDLLSDSEQADRMLEYNRPTVSSFICHPDHPDASLRKAHANHYHVQIGATNYEANPPL
;
A
#
# COMPACT_ATOMS: atom_id res chain seq x y z
N MET A 1 2.81 37.68 12.03
CA MET A 1 2.15 36.96 10.94
C MET A 1 3.26 36.28 10.19
N SER A 2 3.29 34.96 10.23
CA SER A 2 4.22 34.17 9.42
C SER A 2 3.70 34.08 7.98
N ALA A 3 4.54 33.59 7.07
CA ALA A 3 4.11 33.30 5.69
C ALA A 3 2.96 32.28 5.65
N ILE A 4 2.90 31.37 6.63
CA ILE A 4 1.79 30.41 6.79
C ILE A 4 0.50 31.11 7.22
N ASP A 5 0.56 32.07 8.15
CA ASP A 5 -0.61 32.87 8.53
C ASP A 5 -1.15 33.66 7.32
N GLU A 6 -0.26 34.30 6.57
CA GLU A 6 -0.61 35.07 5.37
C GLU A 6 -1.24 34.17 4.30
N LYS A 7 -0.69 32.98 4.09
CA LYS A 7 -1.24 32.00 3.14
C LYS A 7 -2.61 31.49 3.56
N TYR A 8 -2.81 31.21 4.85
CA TYR A 8 -4.10 30.78 5.37
C TYR A 8 -5.18 31.85 5.17
N ASP A 9 -4.88 33.12 5.48
CA ASP A 9 -5.81 34.23 5.28
C ASP A 9 -6.14 34.45 3.79
N ASP A 10 -5.15 34.28 2.90
CA ASP A 10 -5.32 34.35 1.45
C ASP A 10 -6.26 33.26 0.93
N LEU A 11 -6.00 31.98 1.28
CA LEU A 11 -6.85 30.84 0.92
C LEU A 11 -8.28 31.03 1.42
N PHE A 12 -8.44 31.45 2.67
CA PHE A 12 -9.76 31.71 3.25
C PHE A 12 -10.51 32.81 2.50
N SER A 13 -9.81 33.86 2.06
CA SER A 13 -10.40 34.94 1.26
C SER A 13 -10.86 34.48 -0.13
N GLN A 14 -10.25 33.42 -0.66
CA GLN A 14 -10.60 32.78 -1.94
C GLN A 14 -11.68 31.70 -1.80
N GLY A 15 -12.16 31.45 -0.58
CA GLY A 15 -13.19 30.45 -0.29
C GLY A 15 -12.66 29.03 -0.04
N VAL A 16 -11.35 28.88 0.12
CA VAL A 16 -10.70 27.63 0.52
C VAL A 16 -10.54 27.64 2.04
N ASP A 17 -11.44 26.95 2.76
CA ASP A 17 -11.41 26.85 4.21
C ASP A 17 -10.69 25.57 4.66
N LEU A 18 -9.48 25.72 5.19
CA LEU A 18 -8.72 24.59 5.73
C LEU A 18 -9.16 24.18 7.15
N GLY A 19 -10.06 24.94 7.78
CA GLY A 19 -10.51 24.72 9.14
C GLY A 19 -9.52 25.20 10.20
N ALA A 20 -9.70 24.74 11.44
CA ALA A 20 -8.85 25.18 12.55
C ALA A 20 -7.43 24.59 12.41
N ALA A 21 -6.43 25.34 12.88
CA ALA A 21 -5.07 24.81 13.01
C ALA A 21 -5.05 23.67 14.04
N THR A 22 -4.49 22.53 13.65
CA THR A 22 -4.35 21.33 14.49
C THR A 22 -2.96 21.24 15.12
N THR A 23 -1.99 21.97 14.58
CA THR A 23 -0.63 22.11 15.13
C THR A 23 -0.24 23.58 15.28
N ASP A 24 0.77 23.83 16.11
CA ASP A 24 1.57 25.04 15.99
C ASP A 24 2.35 25.03 14.66
N GLU A 25 2.88 26.18 14.24
CA GLU A 25 3.88 26.21 13.18
C GLU A 25 5.19 25.60 13.65
N ILE A 26 5.66 24.57 12.95
CA ILE A 26 6.85 23.81 13.28
C ILE A 26 7.94 23.99 12.23
N LEU A 27 9.20 24.06 12.66
CA LEU A 27 10.35 24.00 11.77
C LEU A 27 10.52 22.55 11.28
N LEU A 28 10.70 22.38 9.97
CA LEU A 28 10.85 21.07 9.33
C LEU A 28 12.27 20.51 9.53
N ALA A 29 12.44 19.22 9.27
CA ALA A 29 13.64 18.47 9.69
C ALA A 29 14.93 18.91 8.99
N ASP A 30 14.83 19.53 7.81
CA ASP A 30 15.96 20.13 7.09
C ASP A 30 16.47 21.42 7.74
N GLY A 31 15.70 22.00 8.67
CA GLY A 31 15.98 23.24 9.37
C GLY A 31 15.79 24.50 8.52
N VAL A 32 15.12 24.41 7.37
CA VAL A 32 14.95 25.51 6.41
C VAL A 32 13.49 25.96 6.32
N GLY A 33 12.57 25.04 6.01
CA GLY A 33 11.15 25.36 5.88
C GLY A 33 10.36 25.19 7.18
N SER A 34 9.12 25.66 7.18
CA SER A 34 8.15 25.42 8.26
C SER A 34 6.85 24.84 7.72
N SER A 35 6.04 24.23 8.58
CA SER A 35 4.68 23.81 8.21
C SER A 35 3.69 24.00 9.36
N ARG A 36 2.40 24.01 9.02
CA ARG A 36 1.30 23.94 9.98
C ARG A 36 0.15 23.11 9.40
N SER A 37 -0.33 22.15 10.17
CA SER A 37 -1.52 21.36 9.81
C SER A 37 -2.80 22.05 10.28
N TYR A 38 -3.84 21.83 9.49
CA TYR A 38 -5.22 22.29 9.68
C TYR A 38 -6.17 21.09 9.54
N ASP A 39 -7.46 21.28 9.82
CA ASP A 39 -8.45 20.20 9.80
C ASP A 39 -8.49 19.43 8.47
N VAL A 40 -8.31 20.11 7.33
CA VAL A 40 -8.41 19.48 6.00
C VAL A 40 -7.17 19.67 5.11
N GLY A 41 -6.05 20.18 5.63
CA GLY A 41 -4.84 20.36 4.83
C GLY A 41 -3.62 20.82 5.65
N THR A 42 -2.46 20.92 5.00
CA THR A 42 -1.23 21.41 5.61
C THR A 42 -0.63 22.48 4.72
N ILE A 43 -0.26 23.63 5.32
CA ILE A 43 0.50 24.66 4.62
C ILE A 43 1.99 24.44 4.90
N TYR A 44 2.78 24.35 3.85
CA TYR A 44 4.24 24.26 3.89
C TYR A 44 4.85 25.57 3.41
N TYR A 45 5.87 26.04 4.09
CA TYR A 45 6.63 27.24 3.74
C TYR A 45 8.11 26.91 3.53
N HIS A 46 8.69 27.48 2.48
CA HIS A 46 10.14 27.51 2.25
C HIS A 46 10.57 28.92 1.79
N PRO A 47 11.71 29.46 2.28
CA PRO A 47 12.14 30.83 1.96
C PRO A 47 12.35 31.10 0.47
N ASP A 48 12.73 30.09 -0.31
CA ASP A 48 12.97 30.26 -1.75
C ASP A 48 11.70 30.06 -2.62
N TYR A 49 10.65 29.43 -2.08
CA TYR A 49 9.47 29.02 -2.87
C TYR A 49 8.19 29.73 -2.43
N GLY A 50 8.08 30.11 -1.16
CA GLY A 50 6.86 30.66 -0.59
C GLY A 50 6.08 29.63 0.24
N ALA A 51 4.81 29.92 0.49
CA ALA A 51 3.91 29.07 1.27
C ALA A 51 2.79 28.54 0.37
N PHE A 52 2.58 27.22 0.42
CA PHE A 52 1.59 26.51 -0.39
C PHE A 52 0.87 25.47 0.47
N GLU A 53 -0.43 25.32 0.28
CA GLU A 53 -1.18 24.22 0.89
C GLU A 53 -1.09 22.96 0.05
N VAL A 54 -1.14 21.85 0.76
CA VAL A 54 -1.39 20.54 0.19
C VAL A 54 -2.54 19.96 1.00
N ASN A 55 -3.56 19.43 0.34
CA ASN A 55 -4.77 18.94 1.01
C ASN A 55 -5.27 17.61 0.42
N GLY A 56 -6.28 17.03 1.07
CA GLY A 56 -6.96 15.82 0.57
C GLY A 56 -6.05 14.62 0.27
N ASP A 57 -6.36 13.90 -0.79
CA ASP A 57 -5.63 12.71 -1.22
C ASP A 57 -4.22 13.03 -1.72
N ILE A 58 -3.99 14.23 -2.25
CA ILE A 58 -2.66 14.70 -2.66
C ILE A 58 -1.77 14.90 -1.44
N LEU A 59 -2.30 15.48 -0.36
CA LEU A 59 -1.57 15.57 0.92
C LEU A 59 -1.29 14.19 1.48
N ALA A 60 -2.27 13.28 1.46
CA ALA A 60 -2.07 11.91 1.92
C ALA A 60 -0.92 11.24 1.14
N ARG A 61 -0.89 11.38 -0.19
CA ARG A 61 0.20 10.84 -1.02
C ARG A 61 1.54 11.51 -0.76
N TYR A 62 1.56 12.85 -0.66
CA TYR A 62 2.77 13.61 -0.38
C TYR A 62 3.38 13.20 0.97
N ILE A 63 2.54 13.03 1.99
CA ILE A 63 2.92 12.52 3.31
C ILE A 63 3.44 11.08 3.21
N ASP A 64 2.75 10.20 2.49
CA ASP A 64 3.18 8.80 2.29
C ASP A 64 4.56 8.72 1.61
N LEU A 65 4.87 9.69 0.73
CA LEU A 65 6.18 9.82 0.07
C LEU A 65 7.26 10.46 0.94
N GLY A 66 6.91 10.97 2.13
CA GLY A 66 7.86 11.57 3.09
C GLY A 66 7.87 13.08 3.12
N ALA A 67 6.81 13.71 2.60
CA ALA A 67 6.62 15.15 2.56
C ALA A 67 7.86 15.88 1.99
N GLU A 68 8.35 16.93 2.67
CA GLU A 68 9.45 17.75 2.19
C GLU A 68 10.78 17.01 2.08
N GLN A 69 10.91 15.87 2.77
CA GLN A 69 12.08 14.99 2.72
C GLN A 69 11.99 13.94 1.62
N SER A 70 10.84 13.85 0.93
CA SER A 70 10.68 13.00 -0.23
C SER A 70 11.54 13.47 -1.40
N SER A 71 11.63 12.65 -2.45
CA SER A 71 12.30 13.07 -3.68
C SER A 71 11.55 14.22 -4.38
N LEU A 72 10.28 14.47 -4.07
CA LEU A 72 9.50 15.59 -4.63
C LEU A 72 9.96 16.94 -4.08
N GLY A 73 10.42 16.98 -2.82
CA GLY A 73 10.76 18.22 -2.12
C GLY A 73 9.52 19.05 -1.76
N TYR A 74 9.72 20.33 -1.48
CA TYR A 74 8.64 21.26 -1.09
C TYR A 74 7.58 21.46 -2.18
N PRO A 75 6.32 21.76 -1.81
CA PRO A 75 5.33 22.20 -2.78
C PRO A 75 5.72 23.54 -3.41
N LEU A 76 5.35 23.70 -4.66
CA LEU A 76 5.51 24.89 -5.49
C LEU A 76 4.16 25.47 -5.96
N SER A 77 3.06 24.77 -5.66
CA SER A 77 1.72 25.26 -5.91
C SER A 77 0.77 24.77 -4.84
N ASP A 78 -0.31 25.53 -4.71
CA ASP A 78 -1.59 25.11 -4.15
C ASP A 78 -2.14 23.91 -4.95
N GLU A 79 -3.17 23.25 -4.42
CA GLU A 79 -3.95 22.30 -5.19
C GLU A 79 -4.77 23.02 -6.27
N GLN A 80 -4.53 22.67 -7.53
CA GLN A 80 -5.17 23.29 -8.69
C GLN A 80 -5.82 22.24 -9.60
N ASP A 81 -6.68 22.70 -10.51
CA ASP A 81 -7.29 21.82 -11.50
C ASP A 81 -6.21 21.31 -12.44
N ASP A 82 -6.20 19.99 -12.68
CA ASP A 82 -5.43 19.42 -13.78
C ASP A 82 -6.31 19.38 -15.02
N THR A 83 -5.87 20.07 -16.09
CA THR A 83 -6.69 20.29 -17.28
C THR A 83 -6.00 19.78 -18.55
N THR A 84 -6.77 19.14 -19.42
CA THR A 84 -6.38 18.75 -20.78
C THR A 84 -7.50 19.15 -21.74
N ASP A 85 -7.18 19.80 -22.85
CA ASP A 85 -8.15 20.29 -23.85
C ASP A 85 -9.35 21.07 -23.26
N ASN A 86 -9.08 21.92 -22.25
CA ASN A 86 -10.07 22.69 -21.48
C ASN A 86 -11.07 21.86 -20.67
N ALA A 87 -10.82 20.57 -20.44
CA ALA A 87 -11.55 19.73 -19.50
C ALA A 87 -10.70 19.50 -18.24
N THR A 88 -11.31 19.68 -17.06
CA THR A 88 -10.69 19.26 -15.78
C THR A 88 -10.74 17.74 -15.69
N ILE A 89 -9.57 17.12 -15.67
CA ILE A 89 -9.39 15.66 -15.60
C ILE A 89 -9.05 15.20 -14.17
N GLY A 90 -8.76 16.14 -13.28
CA GLY A 90 -8.32 15.84 -11.93
C GLY A 90 -7.87 17.09 -11.17
N ARG A 91 -7.12 16.85 -10.10
CA ARG A 91 -6.48 17.86 -9.26
C ARG A 91 -4.98 17.63 -9.29
N LYS A 92 -4.17 18.65 -9.02
CA LYS A 92 -2.72 18.48 -8.90
C LYS A 92 -2.11 19.49 -7.96
N SER A 93 -0.97 19.12 -7.38
CA SER A 93 -0.03 20.03 -6.74
C SER A 93 1.36 19.81 -7.32
N GLU A 94 2.06 20.91 -7.60
CA GLU A 94 3.43 20.91 -8.08
C GLU A 94 4.41 20.91 -6.92
N PHE A 95 5.55 20.25 -7.09
CA PHE A 95 6.63 20.14 -6.12
C PHE A 95 7.97 20.40 -6.80
N VAL A 96 9.02 20.66 -6.01
CA VAL A 96 10.36 21.02 -6.53
C VAL A 96 10.86 20.07 -7.62
N ASN A 97 10.67 18.77 -7.47
CA ASN A 97 11.16 17.76 -8.40
C ASN A 97 10.04 16.92 -9.04
N GLY A 98 8.80 17.37 -9.01
CA GLY A 98 7.72 16.60 -9.62
C GLY A 98 6.33 17.19 -9.38
N VAL A 99 5.33 16.38 -9.62
CA VAL A 99 3.91 16.70 -9.49
C VAL A 99 3.21 15.53 -8.82
N ILE A 100 2.18 15.81 -8.03
CA ILE A 100 1.20 14.79 -7.65
C ILE A 100 -0.10 15.17 -8.32
N THR A 101 -0.62 14.28 -9.15
CA THR A 101 -1.92 14.39 -9.82
C THR A 101 -2.90 13.44 -9.16
N TRP A 102 -4.12 13.90 -8.95
CA TRP A 102 -5.24 13.11 -8.47
C TRP A 102 -6.33 13.03 -9.53
N THR A 103 -6.80 11.83 -9.83
CA THR A 103 -8.03 11.61 -10.61
C THR A 103 -8.98 10.72 -9.82
N THR A 104 -10.26 10.66 -10.19
CA THR A 104 -11.19 9.71 -9.57
C THR A 104 -10.80 8.26 -9.82
N ILE A 105 -10.14 7.98 -10.94
CA ILE A 105 -9.76 6.63 -11.37
C ILE A 105 -8.48 6.16 -10.66
N ASP A 106 -7.46 7.02 -10.66
CA ASP A 106 -6.10 6.66 -10.27
C ASP A 106 -5.78 7.04 -8.81
N GLY A 107 -6.62 7.89 -8.20
CA GLY A 107 -6.27 8.56 -6.95
C GLY A 107 -5.05 9.46 -7.14
N ALA A 108 -4.38 9.79 -6.03
CA ALA A 108 -3.19 10.62 -6.06
C ALA A 108 -1.93 9.82 -6.43
N ILE A 109 -1.34 10.14 -7.58
CA ILE A 109 -0.12 9.55 -8.13
C ILE A 109 0.91 10.66 -8.38
N GLU A 110 2.16 10.39 -8.00
CA GLU A 110 3.31 11.26 -8.28
C GLU A 110 3.98 10.95 -9.61
N ALA A 111 4.51 11.99 -10.23
CA ALA A 111 5.49 11.90 -11.31
C ALA A 111 6.67 12.82 -11.00
N TYR A 112 7.88 12.41 -11.39
CA TYR A 112 9.10 13.18 -11.15
C TYR A 112 9.59 13.87 -12.42
N TYR A 113 10.09 15.08 -12.29
CA TYR A 113 10.75 15.79 -13.37
C TYR A 113 12.10 15.14 -13.69
N ASP A 114 12.33 14.84 -14.97
CA ASP A 114 13.59 14.24 -15.41
C ASP A 114 14.73 15.28 -15.39
N ASN A 115 15.61 15.16 -14.40
CA ASN A 115 16.82 15.98 -14.29
C ASN A 115 17.99 15.49 -15.18
N SER A 116 17.76 14.57 -16.13
CA SER A 116 18.80 14.03 -17.01
C SER A 116 19.28 14.97 -18.14
N SER A 117 18.79 16.21 -18.21
CA SER A 117 19.16 17.16 -19.26
C SER A 117 19.63 18.52 -18.72
N ASN A 118 20.67 18.53 -17.88
CA ASN A 118 21.45 19.75 -17.64
C ASN A 118 22.84 19.66 -18.31
N THR A 119 22.84 19.52 -19.63
CA THR A 119 23.90 20.05 -20.49
C THR A 119 23.40 21.37 -21.09
N PRO A 120 24.15 22.48 -20.95
CA PRO A 120 23.75 23.74 -21.58
C PRO A 120 23.92 23.60 -23.09
N GLU A 121 22.82 23.40 -23.82
CA GLU A 121 22.84 23.56 -25.27
C GLU A 121 22.76 25.05 -25.62
N GLU A 122 23.86 25.51 -26.24
CA GLU A 122 23.97 26.77 -26.94
C GLU A 122 22.82 26.96 -27.92
N GLY A 123 22.27 28.18 -27.94
CA GLY A 123 21.09 28.51 -28.70
C GLY A 123 21.22 28.27 -30.20
N ASN A 124 20.06 28.03 -30.82
CA ASN A 124 19.80 28.50 -32.16
C ASN A 124 18.31 28.85 -32.31
N ASN A 125 18.08 30.13 -32.58
CA ASN A 125 16.92 30.63 -33.30
C ASN A 125 16.66 29.75 -34.54
N THR A 126 15.40 29.43 -34.83
CA THR A 126 14.67 30.02 -35.98
C THR A 126 13.24 29.49 -36.11
N THR A 127 12.32 30.47 -36.14
CA THR A 127 11.13 30.62 -37.00
C THR A 127 9.96 29.64 -36.93
N GLU A 128 8.84 30.24 -36.46
CA GLU A 128 7.47 30.11 -36.95
C GLU A 128 7.34 29.55 -38.38
N GLU A 129 6.44 28.58 -38.56
CA GLU A 129 5.61 28.52 -39.77
C GLU A 129 4.23 27.97 -39.42
N GLU A 130 3.24 28.86 -39.55
CA GLU A 130 1.82 28.60 -39.56
C GLU A 130 1.46 27.55 -40.64
N ASN A 131 0.45 26.72 -40.38
CA ASN A 131 -0.42 26.28 -41.47
C ASN A 131 -1.87 26.14 -41.00
N LYS A 132 -2.66 27.10 -41.45
CA LYS A 132 -4.12 27.10 -41.55
C LYS A 132 -4.60 26.17 -42.65
N SER A 133 -5.74 25.54 -42.40
CA SER A 133 -6.85 25.34 -43.37
C SER A 133 -8.08 24.96 -42.51
N GLU A 134 -9.06 25.83 -42.24
CA GLU A 134 -10.16 26.29 -43.12
C GLU A 134 -10.71 25.18 -44.03
N GLU A 135 -12.00 24.90 -44.20
CA GLU A 135 -13.31 25.21 -43.57
C GLU A 135 -14.33 24.41 -44.43
N GLU A 136 -15.61 24.39 -44.03
CA GLU A 136 -16.82 24.07 -44.82
C GLU A 136 -17.23 22.58 -44.99
N ASN A 137 -18.50 22.17 -44.95
CA ASN A 137 -19.80 22.84 -44.72
C ASN A 137 -20.91 21.76 -44.54
N ASN A 138 -21.93 22.09 -43.73
CA ASN A 138 -23.37 21.68 -43.78
C ASN A 138 -23.77 20.18 -43.87
N THR A 139 -24.80 19.69 -43.18
CA THR A 139 -26.18 20.19 -43.22
C THR A 139 -27.04 19.55 -42.11
N THR A 140 -28.01 20.32 -41.63
CA THR A 140 -29.16 19.96 -40.78
C THR A 140 -30.14 19.01 -41.48
N GLU A 141 -30.82 18.14 -40.72
CA GLU A 141 -32.24 17.81 -40.93
C GLU A 141 -32.85 17.14 -39.67
N GLU A 142 -33.84 17.81 -39.08
CA GLU A 142 -34.86 17.25 -38.17
C GLU A 142 -36.00 16.69 -39.03
N GLU A 143 -36.53 15.50 -38.69
CA GLU A 143 -37.94 15.26 -38.32
C GLU A 143 -38.31 13.76 -38.29
N ASN A 144 -38.51 13.25 -37.07
CA ASN A 144 -39.72 12.60 -36.53
C ASN A 144 -40.39 11.34 -37.13
N THR A 145 -40.97 10.57 -36.18
CA THR A 145 -41.91 9.43 -36.24
C THR A 145 -41.27 8.05 -36.53
N THR A 146 -41.41 7.02 -35.69
CA THR A 146 -42.66 6.36 -35.28
C THR A 146 -42.33 5.34 -34.17
N ALA A 147 -43.26 5.13 -33.24
CA ALA A 147 -43.16 4.14 -32.17
C ALA A 147 -43.48 2.73 -32.68
N GLU A 148 -42.60 1.77 -32.43
CA GLU A 148 -42.91 0.34 -32.42
C GLU A 148 -42.41 -0.27 -31.11
N GLU A 149 -43.35 -0.80 -30.32
CA GLU A 149 -43.08 -1.66 -29.18
C GLU A 149 -42.46 -2.98 -29.66
N SER A 150 -41.22 -3.26 -29.25
CA SER A 150 -40.65 -4.60 -29.34
C SER A 150 -40.05 -5.00 -28.00
N ASN A 151 -40.65 -6.02 -27.39
CA ASN A 151 -40.14 -6.76 -26.25
C ASN A 151 -38.67 -7.13 -26.47
N ASN A 152 -37.76 -6.60 -25.65
CA ASN A 152 -36.40 -7.12 -25.54
C ASN A 152 -36.17 -7.60 -24.11
N THR A 153 -35.81 -8.87 -24.03
CA THR A 153 -35.29 -9.54 -22.85
C THR A 153 -33.96 -8.85 -22.52
N GLU A 154 -33.84 -8.28 -21.33
CA GLU A 154 -32.60 -7.68 -20.83
C GLU A 154 -31.55 -8.79 -20.70
N GLU A 155 -30.66 -8.87 -21.69
CA GLU A 155 -29.33 -9.45 -21.49
C GLU A 155 -28.58 -8.43 -20.62
N GLU A 156 -28.38 -8.77 -19.34
CA GLU A 156 -27.56 -7.96 -18.44
C GLU A 156 -26.15 -7.83 -19.02
N THR A 157 -25.83 -6.65 -19.53
CA THR A 157 -24.45 -6.23 -19.76
C THR A 157 -23.69 -6.34 -18.45
N PRO A 158 -22.51 -6.99 -18.39
CA PRO A 158 -21.72 -7.04 -17.16
C PRO A 158 -21.46 -5.61 -16.69
N THR A 159 -21.93 -5.29 -15.48
CA THR A 159 -21.59 -4.02 -14.82
C THR A 159 -20.08 -4.00 -14.59
N GLU A 160 -19.43 -2.91 -15.01
CA GLU A 160 -18.01 -2.67 -14.69
C GLU A 160 -17.79 -2.83 -13.17
N PRO A 161 -16.66 -3.44 -12.75
CA PRO A 161 -16.35 -3.59 -11.33
C PRO A 161 -16.36 -2.23 -10.63
N SER A 162 -16.82 -2.19 -9.38
CA SER A 162 -16.66 -0.97 -8.58
C SER A 162 -15.17 -0.67 -8.36
N GLU A 163 -14.83 0.58 -8.02
CA GLU A 163 -13.45 0.95 -7.66
C GLU A 163 -12.91 0.08 -6.51
N ILE A 164 -13.80 -0.26 -5.56
CA ILE A 164 -13.46 -1.14 -4.44
C ILE A 164 -13.15 -2.56 -4.91
N ASP A 165 -13.92 -3.11 -5.86
CA ASP A 165 -13.64 -4.43 -6.47
C ASP A 165 -12.29 -4.44 -7.17
N THR A 166 -11.95 -3.33 -7.83
CA THR A 166 -10.66 -3.15 -8.51
C THR A 166 -9.51 -3.19 -7.50
N TRP A 167 -9.59 -2.44 -6.39
CA TRP A 167 -8.55 -2.47 -5.35
C TRP A 167 -8.49 -3.80 -4.59
N LEU A 168 -9.62 -4.48 -4.43
CA LEU A 168 -9.70 -5.80 -3.80
C LEU A 168 -9.18 -6.92 -4.70
N SER A 169 -9.16 -6.74 -6.03
CA SER A 169 -8.64 -7.73 -6.98
C SER A 169 -7.19 -8.11 -6.70
N ASN A 170 -6.80 -9.36 -6.93
CA ASN A 170 -5.40 -9.79 -6.76
C ASN A 170 -4.44 -9.08 -7.72
N ASP A 171 -4.95 -8.53 -8.83
CA ASP A 171 -4.15 -7.78 -9.82
C ASP A 171 -3.75 -6.39 -9.32
N TYR A 172 -4.41 -5.86 -8.29
CA TYR A 172 -4.02 -4.60 -7.65
C TYR A 172 -3.18 -4.86 -6.38
N PRO A 173 -1.85 -4.65 -6.40
CA PRO A 173 -0.98 -4.88 -5.25
C PRO A 173 -1.41 -4.14 -3.99
N THR A 174 -1.37 -4.80 -2.82
CA THR A 174 -1.71 -4.13 -1.55
C THR A 174 -0.74 -2.98 -1.23
N ARG A 175 0.52 -3.06 -1.65
CA ARG A 175 1.51 -1.99 -1.54
C ARG A 175 1.11 -0.69 -2.27
N LYS A 176 0.19 -0.76 -3.25
CA LYS A 176 -0.33 0.41 -3.98
C LYS A 176 -1.60 1.00 -3.34
N ILE A 177 -2.14 0.34 -2.32
CA ILE A 177 -3.35 0.80 -1.63
C ILE A 177 -2.96 1.85 -0.60
N THR A 178 -3.48 3.06 -0.77
CA THR A 178 -3.30 4.14 0.22
C THR A 178 -4.04 3.81 1.51
N VAL A 179 -3.72 4.51 2.60
CA VAL A 179 -4.49 4.36 3.84
C VAL A 179 -5.96 4.70 3.63
N GLY A 180 -6.27 5.76 2.87
CA GLY A 180 -7.65 6.17 2.56
C GLY A 180 -8.44 5.10 1.81
N GLN A 181 -7.85 4.53 0.75
CA GLN A 181 -8.45 3.41 0.01
C GLN A 181 -8.65 2.19 0.91
N ALA A 182 -7.66 1.85 1.75
CA ALA A 182 -7.80 0.74 2.68
C ALA A 182 -8.93 0.95 3.68
N LEU A 183 -9.18 2.19 4.15
CA LEU A 183 -10.31 2.50 5.02
C LEU A 183 -11.66 2.29 4.32
N GLN A 184 -11.77 2.70 3.05
CA GLN A 184 -12.97 2.48 2.25
C GLN A 184 -13.22 0.98 2.01
N ILE A 185 -12.17 0.24 1.67
CA ILE A 185 -12.24 -1.22 1.51
C ILE A 185 -12.66 -1.88 2.82
N VAL A 186 -12.04 -1.52 3.95
CA VAL A 186 -12.38 -2.09 5.26
C VAL A 186 -13.82 -1.78 5.63
N ASP A 187 -14.30 -0.56 5.38
CA ASP A 187 -15.71 -0.22 5.61
C ASP A 187 -16.65 -1.04 4.71
N HIS A 188 -16.33 -1.19 3.44
CA HIS A 188 -17.06 -2.05 2.52
C HIS A 188 -17.10 -3.51 3.03
N LEU A 189 -15.95 -4.11 3.36
CA LEU A 189 -15.84 -5.47 3.88
C LEU A 189 -16.57 -5.69 5.21
N ILE A 190 -16.77 -4.66 6.02
CA ILE A 190 -17.54 -4.76 7.27
C ILE A 190 -19.05 -4.81 6.97
N ASN A 191 -19.48 -4.14 5.91
CA ASN A 191 -20.89 -4.01 5.54
C ASN A 191 -21.34 -5.06 4.50
N GLU A 192 -20.38 -5.73 3.85
CA GLU A 192 -20.56 -6.84 2.93
C GLU A 192 -21.15 -8.07 3.65
N PRO A 193 -22.31 -8.61 3.21
CA PRO A 193 -22.95 -9.76 3.86
C PRO A 193 -22.10 -11.04 3.83
N ASP A 194 -21.29 -11.22 2.78
CA ASP A 194 -20.50 -12.41 2.54
C ASP A 194 -19.05 -12.29 3.08
N ALA A 195 -18.63 -11.08 3.43
CA ALA A 195 -17.33 -10.86 4.03
C ALA A 195 -17.33 -11.41 5.47
N GLN A 196 -16.61 -12.51 5.67
CA GLN A 196 -16.40 -13.10 6.99
C GLN A 196 -15.32 -12.34 7.77
N LEU A 197 -15.50 -11.02 7.91
CA LEU A 197 -14.58 -10.13 8.62
C LEU A 197 -15.34 -9.33 9.66
N GLN A 198 -14.96 -9.49 10.92
CA GLN A 198 -15.50 -8.71 12.03
C GLN A 198 -14.40 -7.84 12.63
N ILE A 199 -14.63 -6.53 12.66
CA ILE A 199 -13.66 -5.53 13.12
C ILE A 199 -14.18 -4.85 14.39
N ASN A 200 -13.31 -4.65 15.39
CA ASN A 200 -13.55 -3.92 16.64
C ASN A 200 -14.80 -4.34 17.46
N GLY A 201 -15.32 -5.56 17.26
CA GLY A 201 -16.47 -6.07 18.01
C GLY A 201 -17.85 -5.79 17.38
N GLY A 202 -17.90 -5.34 16.12
CA GLY A 202 -19.13 -5.15 15.33
C GLY A 202 -18.97 -4.05 14.27
N ALA A 203 -19.89 -3.98 13.30
CA ALA A 203 -19.90 -2.93 12.29
C ALA A 203 -20.07 -1.56 12.98
N VAL A 204 -19.06 -0.68 12.84
CA VAL A 204 -18.97 0.69 13.35
C VAL A 204 -18.47 0.87 14.81
N ASN A 205 -17.19 1.22 14.92
CA ASN A 205 -16.78 2.58 15.26
C ASN A 205 -15.29 2.77 14.93
N GLN A 206 -15.02 3.40 13.78
CA GLN A 206 -13.68 3.85 13.34
C GLN A 206 -13.17 5.06 14.14
N THR A 207 -13.71 5.33 15.33
CA THR A 207 -13.30 6.49 16.12
C THR A 207 -12.02 6.16 16.89
N ASN A 208 -10.89 6.64 16.35
CA ASN A 208 -9.70 6.99 17.11
C ASN A 208 -9.33 5.99 18.21
N VAL A 209 -9.06 4.73 17.86
CA VAL A 209 -8.26 3.88 18.74
C VAL A 209 -6.83 4.39 18.63
N THR A 210 -6.57 5.45 19.38
CA THR A 210 -5.22 5.89 19.69
C THR A 210 -4.58 4.79 20.51
N THR A 211 -3.77 3.94 19.88
CA THR A 211 -2.84 3.13 20.66
C THR A 211 -1.80 4.11 21.18
N VAL A 212 -1.88 4.39 22.48
CA VAL A 212 -0.83 5.12 23.19
C VAL A 212 0.34 4.16 23.31
N ILE A 213 1.36 4.37 22.48
CA ILE A 213 2.62 3.65 22.66
C ILE A 213 3.49 4.49 23.59
N SER A 214 3.78 3.94 24.77
CA SER A 214 4.60 4.59 25.80
C SER A 214 5.93 3.88 25.97
N GLY A 215 7.04 4.61 25.80
CA GLY A 215 8.40 4.12 26.00
C GLY A 215 9.41 5.26 25.96
N ASN A 216 10.51 5.15 26.72
CA ASN A 216 11.57 6.17 26.81
C ASN A 216 11.12 7.60 27.19
N GLY A 217 9.99 7.75 27.89
CA GLY A 217 9.49 9.06 28.32
C GLY A 217 8.70 9.82 27.26
N GLU A 218 8.50 9.23 26.07
CA GLU A 218 7.63 9.76 25.03
C GLU A 218 6.32 8.97 24.95
N THR A 219 5.26 9.66 24.53
CA THR A 219 3.94 9.10 24.26
C THR A 219 3.50 9.65 22.92
N LYS A 220 3.28 8.76 21.93
CA LYS A 220 2.72 9.15 20.64
C LYS A 220 1.38 8.47 20.42
N ALA A 221 0.44 9.25 19.91
CA ALA A 221 -0.82 8.75 19.42
C ALA A 221 -0.59 8.10 18.06
N VAL A 222 -0.66 6.77 17.97
CA VAL A 222 -0.72 6.11 16.67
C VAL A 222 -2.21 5.95 16.35
N VAL A 223 -2.69 6.77 15.42
CA VAL A 223 -4.06 6.69 14.91
C VAL A 223 -4.11 5.45 14.00
N ARG A 224 -5.24 4.71 14.00
CA ARG A 224 -5.62 3.67 13.01
C ARG A 224 -5.25 2.21 13.34
N ALA A 225 -5.24 1.84 14.62
CA ALA A 225 -5.08 0.45 15.06
C ALA A 225 -6.41 -0.33 15.07
N TYR A 226 -6.58 -1.28 14.16
CA TYR A 226 -7.77 -2.13 14.08
C TYR A 226 -7.61 -3.43 14.87
N ARG A 227 -8.74 -3.99 15.30
CA ARG A 227 -8.86 -5.34 15.86
C ARG A 227 -9.74 -6.21 14.98
N ILE A 228 -9.22 -7.32 14.47
CA ILE A 228 -9.99 -8.39 13.83
C ILE A 228 -10.46 -9.36 14.92
N LYS A 229 -11.78 -9.55 15.07
CA LYS A 229 -12.39 -10.40 16.12
C LYS A 229 -13.68 -11.06 15.63
N PRO A 230 -13.80 -12.40 15.59
CA PRO A 230 -12.76 -13.36 15.99
C PRO A 230 -11.55 -13.28 15.05
N ASP A 231 -10.46 -13.93 15.43
CA ASP A 231 -9.24 -14.10 14.65
C ASP A 231 -9.45 -14.99 13.41
N VAL A 232 -10.49 -14.72 12.63
CA VAL A 232 -10.91 -15.44 11.43
C VAL A 232 -11.10 -14.43 10.31
N VAL A 233 -10.52 -14.72 9.15
CA VAL A 233 -10.71 -13.93 7.92
C VAL A 233 -11.02 -14.91 6.80
N ASN A 234 -12.10 -14.67 6.04
CA ASN A 234 -12.50 -15.55 4.93
C ASN A 234 -12.70 -17.02 5.35
N GLY A 235 -13.11 -17.25 6.60
CA GLY A 235 -13.28 -18.59 7.18
C GLY A 235 -11.97 -19.29 7.59
N ILE A 236 -10.82 -18.64 7.41
CA ILE A 236 -9.51 -19.14 7.79
C ILE A 236 -9.14 -18.61 9.18
N GLN A 237 -8.85 -19.52 10.10
CA GLN A 237 -8.49 -19.21 11.48
C GLN A 237 -7.02 -18.79 11.58
N PHE A 238 -6.75 -17.59 12.06
CA PHE A 238 -5.41 -17.19 12.48
C PHE A 238 -5.09 -17.80 13.84
N LYS A 239 -3.86 -18.31 13.99
CA LYS A 239 -3.35 -18.85 15.25
C LYS A 239 -1.93 -18.38 15.51
N TYR A 240 -1.67 -18.07 16.77
CA TYR A 240 -0.32 -17.73 17.22
C TYR A 240 0.53 -18.98 17.40
N LEU A 241 1.68 -19.01 16.75
CA LEU A 241 2.60 -20.13 16.70
C LEU A 241 3.74 -19.92 17.70
N THR A 242 3.80 -20.78 18.71
CA THR A 242 4.94 -20.84 19.64
C THR A 242 5.72 -22.12 19.39
N GLY A 243 6.90 -21.99 18.77
CA GLY A 243 7.68 -23.12 18.29
C GLY A 243 6.93 -23.88 17.20
N THR A 244 6.30 -25.00 17.55
CA THR A 244 5.56 -25.87 16.62
C THR A 244 4.09 -26.01 16.97
N THR A 245 3.62 -25.26 17.97
CA THR A 245 2.25 -25.35 18.48
C THR A 245 1.51 -24.07 18.15
N ALA A 246 0.44 -24.18 17.36
CA ALA A 246 -0.44 -23.08 17.00
C ALA A 246 -1.64 -23.00 17.95
N LYS A 247 -1.95 -21.81 18.47
CA LYS A 247 -3.05 -21.56 19.41
C LYS A 247 -3.98 -20.46 18.91
N VAL A 248 -5.28 -20.66 19.09
CA VAL A 248 -6.29 -19.60 18.87
C VAL A 248 -6.01 -18.46 19.84
N ILE A 249 -6.04 -17.23 19.34
CA ILE A 249 -5.79 -16.00 20.10
C ILE A 249 -7.09 -15.24 20.39
N GLY A 250 -8.15 -15.50 19.64
CA GLY A 250 -9.49 -14.93 19.80
C GLY A 250 -9.66 -13.55 19.17
N PHE A 251 -8.58 -12.82 18.92
CA PHE A 251 -8.53 -11.60 18.11
C PHE A 251 -7.09 -11.30 17.69
N MET A 252 -6.93 -10.54 16.60
CA MET A 252 -5.70 -9.85 16.24
C MET A 252 -5.95 -8.35 16.41
N ASP A 253 -5.09 -7.61 17.09
CA ASP A 253 -5.22 -6.16 17.26
C ASP A 253 -3.95 -5.39 16.91
N ASN A 254 -4.07 -4.06 16.93
CA ASN A 254 -3.05 -3.13 16.44
C ASN A 254 -2.68 -3.39 14.98
N ILE A 255 -3.68 -3.51 14.11
CA ILE A 255 -3.51 -3.83 12.69
C ILE A 255 -3.75 -2.58 11.83
N ASP A 256 -2.84 -2.28 10.91
CA ASP A 256 -3.00 -1.22 9.91
C ASP A 256 -4.13 -1.59 8.93
N PRO A 257 -4.97 -0.65 8.47
CA PRO A 257 -6.04 -0.96 7.52
C PRO A 257 -5.54 -1.61 6.23
N ARG A 258 -4.38 -1.22 5.70
CA ARG A 258 -3.78 -1.88 4.52
C ARG A 258 -3.35 -3.30 4.83
N MET A 259 -2.88 -3.56 6.06
CA MET A 259 -2.59 -4.93 6.51
C MET A 259 -3.88 -5.75 6.61
N ILE A 260 -5.01 -5.19 7.05
CA ILE A 260 -6.31 -5.90 6.99
C ILE A 260 -6.64 -6.31 5.55
N VAL A 261 -6.49 -5.39 4.60
CA VAL A 261 -6.71 -5.67 3.18
C VAL A 261 -5.76 -6.77 2.69
N PHE A 262 -4.47 -6.73 3.06
CA PHE A 262 -3.52 -7.79 2.73
C PHE A 262 -3.97 -9.15 3.28
N LEU A 263 -4.35 -9.23 4.56
CA LEU A 263 -4.79 -10.48 5.18
C LEU A 263 -6.07 -11.02 4.54
N TYR A 264 -7.00 -10.13 4.18
CA TYR A 264 -8.21 -10.49 3.47
C TYR A 264 -7.88 -11.10 2.10
N LYS A 265 -7.08 -10.40 1.28
CA LYS A 265 -6.66 -10.89 -0.04
C LYS A 265 -5.86 -12.19 0.06
N MET A 266 -4.95 -12.28 1.02
CA MET A 266 -4.11 -13.46 1.24
C MET A 266 -4.94 -14.69 1.60
N THR A 267 -5.94 -14.54 2.48
CA THR A 267 -6.82 -15.65 2.87
C THR A 267 -7.81 -16.02 1.76
N ALA A 268 -8.31 -15.07 0.98
CA ALA A 268 -9.08 -15.36 -0.23
C ALA A 268 -8.23 -16.13 -1.25
N TRP A 269 -6.98 -15.70 -1.49
CA TRP A 269 -6.03 -16.39 -2.36
C TRP A 269 -5.74 -17.82 -1.89
N PHE A 270 -5.53 -18.04 -0.58
CA PHE A 270 -5.36 -19.39 -0.04
C PHE A 270 -6.61 -20.26 -0.23
N ARG A 271 -7.80 -19.70 -0.03
CA ARG A 271 -9.09 -20.40 -0.13
C ARG A 271 -9.43 -20.77 -1.57
N ASP A 272 -9.31 -19.81 -2.48
CA ASP A 272 -9.91 -19.88 -3.81
C ASP A 272 -8.91 -20.29 -4.90
N PHE A 273 -7.61 -20.09 -4.66
CA PHE A 273 -6.57 -20.34 -5.66
C PHE A 273 -5.51 -21.33 -5.18
N TRP A 274 -4.71 -20.97 -4.17
CA TRP A 274 -3.55 -21.77 -3.78
C TRP A 274 -3.96 -23.15 -3.25
N GLY A 275 -4.95 -23.21 -2.38
CA GLY A 275 -5.45 -24.47 -1.81
C GLY A 275 -5.92 -25.44 -2.90
N PRO A 276 -6.92 -25.07 -3.72
CA PRO A 276 -7.40 -25.89 -4.83
C PRO A 276 -6.30 -26.33 -5.80
N ASN A 277 -5.37 -25.45 -6.17
CA ASN A 277 -4.24 -25.78 -7.05
C ASN A 277 -3.21 -26.73 -6.40
N ASN A 278 -3.26 -26.88 -5.08
CA ASN A 278 -2.42 -27.79 -4.32
C ASN A 278 -3.21 -28.96 -3.70
N ASN A 279 -4.41 -29.24 -4.22
CA ASN A 279 -5.29 -30.33 -3.77
C ASN A 279 -5.54 -30.32 -2.26
N CYS A 280 -5.75 -29.12 -1.71
CA CYS A 280 -5.98 -28.94 -0.29
C CYS A 280 -6.97 -27.81 0.02
N THR A 281 -7.50 -27.82 1.24
CA THR A 281 -8.29 -26.72 1.80
C THR A 281 -7.52 -26.17 2.98
N VAL A 282 -7.23 -24.87 2.94
CA VAL A 282 -6.57 -24.17 4.04
C VAL A 282 -7.62 -23.78 5.07
N THR A 283 -7.40 -24.16 6.32
CA THR A 283 -8.31 -23.83 7.43
C THR A 283 -7.65 -22.95 8.47
N GLU A 284 -6.31 -22.93 8.51
CA GLU A 284 -5.55 -22.16 9.48
C GLU A 284 -4.35 -21.45 8.85
N VAL A 285 -4.13 -20.21 9.26
CA VAL A 285 -2.87 -19.49 9.07
C VAL A 285 -2.18 -19.38 10.42
N HIS A 286 -0.90 -19.74 10.47
CA HIS A 286 -0.09 -19.68 11.68
C HIS A 286 0.86 -18.48 11.59
N HIS A 287 0.89 -17.63 12.60
CA HIS A 287 1.77 -16.46 12.66
C HIS A 287 2.54 -16.39 13.98
N ILE A 288 3.72 -15.77 13.97
CA ILE A 288 4.59 -15.61 15.16
C ILE A 288 4.53 -14.19 15.72
N GLY A 289 3.93 -13.26 14.96
CA GLY A 289 3.76 -11.86 15.35
C GLY A 289 2.85 -11.16 14.35
N ILE A 290 1.94 -10.34 14.85
CA ILE A 290 1.18 -9.36 14.08
C ILE A 290 0.76 -8.22 15.02
N GLY A 291 0.96 -6.97 14.62
CA GLY A 291 0.58 -5.78 15.39
C GLY A 291 1.38 -5.49 16.65
N HIS A 292 2.22 -6.39 17.14
CA HIS A 292 2.91 -6.19 18.43
C HIS A 292 4.35 -6.71 18.34
N GLY A 293 5.26 -5.75 18.13
CA GLY A 293 6.69 -5.99 17.99
C GLY A 293 7.46 -5.81 19.30
N ASN A 294 8.73 -5.41 19.18
CA ASN A 294 9.56 -5.16 20.34
C ASN A 294 9.11 -3.84 21.02
N PRO A 295 8.78 -3.84 22.32
CA PRO A 295 8.30 -2.64 23.02
C PRO A 295 9.35 -1.52 23.14
N ASN A 296 10.58 -1.72 22.69
CA ASN A 296 11.60 -0.68 22.59
C ASN A 296 11.68 -0.02 21.20
N HIS A 297 10.95 -0.55 20.22
CA HIS A 297 10.97 -0.12 18.82
C HIS A 297 9.56 0.30 18.38
N LEU A 298 9.00 1.30 19.08
CA LEU A 298 7.59 1.68 19.02
C LEU A 298 7.05 2.00 17.61
N PHE A 299 7.95 2.30 16.69
CA PHE A 299 7.63 2.74 15.34
C PHE A 299 8.05 1.74 14.26
N ASP A 300 8.49 0.55 14.67
CA ASP A 300 8.72 -0.52 13.71
C ASP A 300 7.40 -0.99 13.09
N CYS A 301 7.52 -1.64 11.93
CA CYS A 301 6.40 -2.14 11.15
C CYS A 301 5.46 -3.07 11.95
N HIS A 302 5.97 -3.79 12.95
CA HIS A 302 5.15 -4.65 13.80
C HIS A 302 4.29 -3.82 14.75
N ASN A 303 4.89 -2.87 15.48
CA ASN A 303 4.20 -2.01 16.43
C ASN A 303 3.26 -0.99 15.78
N THR A 304 3.38 -0.77 14.48
CA THR A 304 2.43 0.02 13.70
C THR A 304 1.40 -0.84 12.95
N GLY A 305 1.39 -2.15 13.15
CA GLY A 305 0.38 -3.03 12.54
C GLY A 305 0.56 -3.36 11.07
N ARG A 306 1.73 -3.03 10.51
CA ARG A 306 2.02 -3.18 9.08
C ARG A 306 2.82 -4.44 8.75
N ALA A 307 3.18 -5.26 9.73
CA ALA A 307 3.91 -6.50 9.50
C ALA A 307 3.19 -7.72 10.06
N ILE A 308 3.40 -8.85 9.39
CA ILE A 308 3.05 -10.19 9.86
C ILE A 308 4.25 -11.12 9.69
N ASP A 309 4.53 -11.87 10.76
CA ASP A 309 5.49 -12.98 10.73
C ASP A 309 4.73 -14.27 10.43
N PHE A 310 4.59 -14.61 9.15
CA PHE A 310 3.90 -15.82 8.68
C PHE A 310 4.73 -17.08 8.99
N GLY A 311 4.21 -17.91 9.89
CA GLY A 311 4.89 -19.09 10.44
C GLY A 311 4.46 -20.43 9.83
N GLY A 312 3.39 -20.46 9.03
CA GLY A 312 2.90 -21.67 8.37
C GLY A 312 1.39 -21.70 8.13
N LEU A 313 0.89 -22.88 7.75
CA LEU A 313 -0.54 -23.11 7.57
C LEU A 313 -0.94 -24.53 7.95
N ALA A 314 -2.24 -24.75 8.15
CA ALA A 314 -2.81 -26.08 8.31
C ALA A 314 -4.14 -26.19 7.57
N GLY A 315 -4.53 -27.44 7.31
CA GLY A 315 -5.72 -27.72 6.52
C GLY A 315 -5.96 -29.20 6.31
N THR A 316 -6.76 -29.51 5.29
CA THR A 316 -7.06 -30.87 4.85
C THR A 316 -6.67 -31.07 3.40
N LEU A 317 -6.10 -32.22 3.09
CA LEU A 317 -5.87 -32.67 1.71
C LEU A 317 -7.18 -33.20 1.10
N SER A 318 -7.24 -33.33 -0.22
CA SER A 318 -8.42 -33.85 -0.92
C SER A 318 -8.83 -35.28 -0.51
N ASP A 319 -7.92 -36.06 0.08
CA ASP A 319 -8.22 -37.39 0.63
C ASP A 319 -8.82 -37.36 2.05
N GLY A 320 -9.02 -36.16 2.61
CA GLY A 320 -9.55 -35.91 3.95
C GLY A 320 -8.52 -35.97 5.07
N SER A 321 -7.25 -36.30 4.78
CA SER A 321 -6.19 -36.25 5.79
C SER A 321 -5.83 -34.80 6.13
N THR A 322 -5.42 -34.56 7.38
CA THR A 322 -4.99 -33.23 7.84
C THR A 322 -3.51 -33.00 7.58
N PHE A 323 -3.13 -31.78 7.25
CA PHE A 323 -1.73 -31.39 7.15
C PHE A 323 -1.43 -30.15 8.01
N THR A 324 -0.17 -30.01 8.42
CA THR A 324 0.37 -28.80 9.03
C THR A 324 1.74 -28.55 8.44
N LEU A 325 1.95 -27.33 7.94
CA LEU A 325 3.22 -26.83 7.45
C LEU A 325 3.72 -25.78 8.43
N ASN A 326 4.96 -25.92 8.86
CA ASN A 326 5.62 -25.07 9.82
C ASN A 326 6.96 -24.61 9.25
N ILE A 327 7.11 -23.31 9.02
CA ILE A 327 8.29 -22.75 8.37
C ILE A 327 9.57 -23.15 9.11
N LEU A 328 9.58 -23.14 10.45
CA LEU A 328 10.76 -23.55 11.21
C LEU A 328 11.19 -25.00 10.95
N ASN A 329 10.26 -25.95 10.99
CA ASN A 329 10.59 -27.37 10.87
C ASN A 329 10.78 -27.81 9.43
N ASP A 330 9.89 -27.38 8.54
CA ASP A 330 9.84 -27.88 7.17
C ASP A 330 10.83 -27.14 6.26
N TRP A 331 11.32 -25.97 6.70
CA TRP A 331 12.30 -25.17 5.99
C TRP A 331 13.47 -24.70 6.88
N GLY A 332 13.20 -23.91 7.93
CA GLY A 332 14.20 -23.24 8.76
C GLY A 332 15.31 -24.12 9.33
N LYS A 333 15.01 -25.38 9.64
CA LYS A 333 15.96 -26.37 10.17
C LYS A 333 16.64 -27.22 9.11
N LYS A 334 16.25 -27.13 7.84
CA LYS A 334 16.95 -27.85 6.77
C LYS A 334 18.38 -27.32 6.63
N PRO A 335 19.35 -28.18 6.25
CA PRO A 335 20.73 -27.76 6.05
C PRO A 335 20.81 -26.60 5.06
N GLU A 336 21.69 -25.63 5.34
CA GLU A 336 21.97 -24.57 4.39
C GLU A 336 22.57 -25.17 3.11
N VAL A 337 22.09 -24.70 1.96
CA VAL A 337 22.64 -25.04 0.66
C VAL A 337 23.50 -23.86 0.20
N THR A 338 24.77 -24.13 -0.10
CA THR A 338 25.69 -23.12 -0.65
C THR A 338 26.19 -23.53 -2.02
N SER A 339 26.09 -22.61 -2.99
CA SER A 339 26.61 -22.79 -4.35
C SER A 339 27.34 -21.52 -4.77
N GLY A 340 28.58 -21.66 -5.26
CA GLY A 340 29.40 -20.51 -5.68
C GLY A 340 29.63 -19.45 -4.59
N GLY A 341 29.65 -19.87 -3.31
CA GLY A 341 29.85 -18.97 -2.16
C GLY A 341 28.61 -18.19 -1.72
N LYS A 342 27.43 -18.52 -2.25
CA LYS A 342 26.15 -17.88 -1.89
C LYS A 342 25.22 -18.90 -1.27
N THR A 343 24.36 -18.44 -0.36
CA THR A 343 23.23 -19.22 0.15
C THR A 343 22.14 -19.27 -0.92
N CYS A 344 21.68 -20.48 -1.22
CA CYS A 344 20.59 -20.74 -2.17
C CYS A 344 19.31 -21.10 -1.42
N PHE A 345 18.19 -21.11 -2.13
CA PHE A 345 16.94 -21.68 -1.59
C PHE A 345 17.16 -23.16 -1.24
N ARG A 346 16.87 -23.55 0.00
CA ARG A 346 17.16 -24.90 0.48
C ARG A 346 16.04 -25.91 0.23
N LEU A 347 14.83 -25.45 -0.11
CA LEU A 347 13.72 -26.33 -0.47
C LEU A 347 13.83 -26.76 -1.94
N GLN A 348 13.43 -28.00 -2.20
CA GLN A 348 13.38 -28.61 -3.53
C GLN A 348 11.98 -29.16 -3.79
N GLU A 349 11.63 -29.39 -5.05
CA GLU A 349 10.32 -29.95 -5.44
C GLU A 349 10.00 -31.27 -4.70
N SER A 350 11.02 -32.09 -4.41
CA SER A 350 10.87 -33.32 -3.63
C SER A 350 10.41 -33.12 -2.18
N ASP A 351 10.45 -31.89 -1.67
CA ASP A 351 9.93 -31.53 -0.35
C ASP A 351 8.40 -31.38 -0.34
N GLY A 352 7.75 -31.47 -1.51
CA GLY A 352 6.29 -31.52 -1.62
C GLY A 352 5.60 -30.21 -1.25
N LEU A 353 4.53 -30.29 -0.46
CA LEU A 353 3.62 -29.16 -0.23
C LEU A 353 4.30 -27.93 0.40
N ILE A 354 5.33 -28.12 1.23
CA ILE A 354 6.09 -26.97 1.78
C ILE A 354 6.87 -26.23 0.70
N TYR A 355 7.40 -26.93 -0.31
CA TYR A 355 8.09 -26.28 -1.43
C TYR A 355 7.12 -25.42 -2.24
N ASN A 356 5.93 -25.96 -2.54
CA ASN A 356 4.88 -25.21 -3.23
C ASN A 356 4.45 -23.98 -2.43
N LEU A 357 4.19 -24.14 -1.13
CA LEU A 357 3.87 -23.01 -0.26
C LEU A 357 4.96 -21.95 -0.32
N ALA A 358 6.21 -22.34 -0.09
CA ALA A 358 7.30 -21.40 0.06
C ALA A 358 7.56 -20.63 -1.26
N ARG A 359 7.49 -21.32 -2.40
CA ARG A 359 7.56 -20.69 -3.73
C ARG A 359 6.40 -19.73 -3.96
N ASP A 360 5.17 -20.20 -3.78
CA ASP A 360 3.97 -19.45 -4.18
C ASP A 360 3.70 -18.29 -3.22
N TYR A 361 3.86 -18.50 -1.91
CA TYR A 361 3.68 -17.45 -0.91
C TYR A 361 4.75 -16.36 -1.02
N TYR A 362 5.99 -16.72 -1.33
CA TYR A 362 7.01 -15.70 -1.60
C TYR A 362 6.63 -14.85 -2.81
N GLY A 363 6.09 -15.45 -3.87
CA GLY A 363 5.63 -14.73 -5.07
C GLY A 363 4.47 -13.81 -4.76
N TYR A 364 3.47 -14.33 -4.04
CA TYR A 364 2.33 -13.55 -3.56
C TYR A 364 2.78 -12.38 -2.67
N ALA A 365 3.66 -12.63 -1.71
CA ALA A 365 4.19 -11.59 -0.83
C ALA A 365 4.94 -10.51 -1.62
N MET A 366 5.76 -10.89 -2.60
CA MET A 366 6.46 -9.94 -3.48
C MET A 366 5.46 -9.10 -4.27
N GLN A 367 4.39 -9.72 -4.78
CA GLN A 367 3.32 -9.00 -5.48
C GLN A 367 2.53 -8.05 -4.57
N HIS A 368 2.41 -8.30 -3.26
CA HIS A 368 1.52 -7.50 -2.41
C HIS A 368 2.23 -6.58 -1.40
N CYS A 369 3.46 -6.89 -0.98
CA CYS A 369 4.12 -6.29 0.17
C CYS A 369 5.50 -5.67 -0.13
N GLN A 370 6.01 -5.81 -1.34
CA GLN A 370 7.39 -5.40 -1.63
C GLN A 370 7.60 -3.88 -1.57
N ASP A 371 8.72 -3.45 -0.97
CA ASP A 371 9.28 -2.11 -1.12
C ASP A 371 10.82 -2.22 -1.03
N LYS A 372 11.51 -1.53 -1.94
CA LYS A 372 12.92 -1.15 -1.82
C LYS A 372 12.90 0.36 -1.60
N SER A 373 13.60 0.82 -0.57
CA SER A 373 14.05 2.21 -0.51
C SER A 373 14.51 2.68 -1.90
N GLN A 374 13.77 3.63 -2.51
CA GLN A 374 14.00 4.22 -3.84
C GLN A 374 13.65 3.37 -5.08
N ASN A 375 12.36 3.15 -5.37
CA ASN A 375 11.80 3.00 -6.74
C ASN A 375 12.43 1.96 -7.70
N GLN A 376 13.24 1.01 -7.25
CA GLN A 376 13.99 0.15 -8.19
C GLN A 376 13.19 -1.01 -8.78
N ASP A 377 12.08 -1.42 -8.18
CA ASP A 377 11.36 -2.62 -8.61
C ASP A 377 10.10 -2.32 -9.45
N ASP A 378 9.57 -1.09 -9.44
CA ASP A 378 8.59 -0.63 -10.45
C ASP A 378 9.25 -0.43 -11.84
N LEU A 379 10.58 -0.47 -11.90
CA LEU A 379 11.37 -0.53 -13.13
C LEU A 379 11.59 -1.95 -13.65
N LEU A 380 11.18 -2.98 -12.89
CA LEU A 380 11.30 -4.38 -13.30
C LEU A 380 10.01 -4.85 -13.95
N SER A 381 10.12 -5.40 -15.16
CA SER A 381 9.04 -6.09 -15.84
C SER A 381 8.53 -7.29 -15.04
N ASP A 382 7.28 -7.71 -15.29
CA ASP A 382 6.70 -8.93 -14.70
C ASP A 382 7.59 -10.17 -14.94
N SER A 383 8.31 -10.22 -16.06
CA SER A 383 9.29 -11.26 -16.37
C SER A 383 10.52 -11.19 -15.46
N GLU A 384 11.04 -10.00 -15.17
CA GLU A 384 12.19 -9.84 -14.27
C GLU A 384 11.82 -10.12 -12.81
N GLN A 385 10.58 -9.83 -12.43
CA GLN A 385 10.02 -10.22 -11.14
C GLN A 385 9.86 -11.75 -11.07
N ALA A 386 9.33 -12.40 -12.13
CA ALA A 386 9.23 -13.85 -12.24
C ALA A 386 10.59 -14.56 -12.33
N ASP A 387 11.58 -13.96 -12.98
CA ASP A 387 12.94 -14.49 -13.05
C ASP A 387 13.66 -14.35 -11.70
N ARG A 388 13.35 -13.33 -10.89
CA ARG A 388 13.78 -13.27 -9.47
C ARG A 388 13.12 -14.34 -8.60
N MET A 389 11.91 -14.77 -8.97
CA MET A 389 11.21 -15.91 -8.34
C MET A 389 11.78 -17.27 -8.75
N LEU A 390 12.33 -17.39 -9.97
CA LEU A 390 12.77 -18.64 -10.59
C LEU A 390 14.30 -18.83 -10.64
N GLU A 391 15.10 -17.76 -10.52
CA GLU A 391 16.55 -17.89 -10.41
C GLU A 391 16.90 -18.43 -9.03
N TYR A 392 17.37 -19.68 -9.05
CA TYR A 392 17.98 -20.47 -7.98
C TYR A 392 19.06 -19.78 -7.11
N ASN A 393 19.30 -18.46 -7.19
CA ASN A 393 20.57 -17.91 -6.74
C ASN A 393 20.63 -16.52 -6.12
N ARG A 394 19.54 -15.83 -5.77
CA ARG A 394 19.62 -14.69 -4.83
C ARG A 394 18.27 -14.21 -4.29
N PRO A 395 17.98 -14.42 -2.99
CA PRO A 395 17.12 -13.49 -2.29
C PRO A 395 17.84 -12.13 -2.23
N THR A 396 17.11 -11.04 -2.47
CA THR A 396 17.70 -9.71 -2.54
C THR A 396 17.98 -9.12 -1.17
N VAL A 397 19.03 -8.31 -1.07
CA VAL A 397 19.56 -7.77 0.20
C VAL A 397 18.71 -6.65 0.84
N SER A 398 17.58 -6.28 0.21
CA SER A 398 16.80 -5.10 0.58
C SER A 398 15.30 -5.29 0.28
N SER A 399 14.73 -6.44 0.63
CA SER A 399 13.28 -6.64 0.61
C SER A 399 12.78 -6.64 2.05
N PHE A 400 11.61 -6.05 2.28
CA PHE A 400 10.89 -6.23 3.54
C PHE A 400 10.26 -7.62 3.67
N ILE A 401 10.49 -8.49 2.69
CA ILE A 401 10.15 -9.91 2.76
C ILE A 401 11.40 -10.67 3.21
N CYS A 402 11.49 -10.92 4.52
CA CYS A 402 12.58 -11.71 5.12
C CYS A 402 12.12 -13.15 5.36
N HIS A 403 12.99 -14.13 5.12
CA HIS A 403 12.64 -15.55 5.21
C HIS A 403 13.88 -16.38 5.61
N PRO A 404 13.74 -17.69 5.89
CA PRO A 404 14.85 -18.52 6.35
C PRO A 404 16.06 -18.58 5.44
N ASP A 405 15.97 -18.23 4.14
CA ASP A 405 17.09 -18.20 3.20
C ASP A 405 17.58 -16.79 2.85
N HIS A 406 17.19 -15.77 3.62
CA HIS A 406 17.62 -14.40 3.40
C HIS A 406 19.17 -14.29 3.26
N PRO A 407 19.69 -13.44 2.35
CA PRO A 407 21.12 -13.39 2.05
C PRO A 407 21.94 -12.88 3.24
N ASP A 408 21.39 -11.94 4.02
CA ASP A 408 22.00 -11.45 5.25
C ASP A 408 21.92 -12.53 6.34
N ALA A 409 23.08 -12.94 6.88
CA ALA A 409 23.18 -14.03 7.85
C ALA A 409 22.53 -13.71 9.21
N SER A 410 22.51 -12.44 9.63
CA SER A 410 21.84 -12.01 10.86
C SER A 410 20.33 -12.10 10.70
N LEU A 411 19.80 -11.54 9.61
CA LEU A 411 18.38 -11.60 9.30
C LEU A 411 17.94 -13.05 9.07
N ARG A 412 18.73 -13.86 8.37
CA ARG A 412 18.45 -15.30 8.21
C ARG A 412 18.20 -16.00 9.54
N LYS A 413 19.08 -15.77 10.51
CA LYS A 413 18.97 -16.36 11.84
C LYS A 413 17.72 -15.89 12.56
N ALA A 414 17.38 -14.60 12.46
CA ALA A 414 16.19 -14.02 13.09
C ALA A 414 14.88 -14.51 12.44
N HIS A 415 14.91 -14.83 11.15
CA HIS A 415 13.73 -15.20 10.34
C HIS A 415 13.70 -16.69 10.00
N ALA A 416 14.45 -17.54 10.71
CA ALA A 416 14.50 -18.97 10.44
C ALA A 416 13.15 -19.69 10.64
N ASN A 417 12.21 -19.08 11.36
CA ASN A 417 10.92 -19.68 11.71
C ASN A 417 9.72 -19.05 11.01
N HIS A 418 9.90 -18.05 10.15
CA HIS A 418 8.78 -17.36 9.50
C HIS A 418 9.20 -16.63 8.21
N TYR A 419 8.22 -16.25 7.40
CA TYR A 419 8.33 -15.13 6.48
C TYR A 419 7.88 -13.87 7.22
N HIS A 420 8.76 -12.88 7.35
CA HIS A 420 8.36 -11.52 7.71
C HIS A 420 7.95 -10.82 6.42
N VAL A 421 6.73 -10.29 6.38
CA VAL A 421 6.24 -9.45 5.29
C VAL A 421 5.63 -8.20 5.89
N GLN A 422 5.79 -7.07 5.21
CA GLN A 422 5.25 -5.80 5.71
C GLN A 422 4.74 -4.91 4.59
N ILE A 423 3.86 -3.97 4.92
CA ILE A 423 3.43 -2.89 4.02
C ILE A 423 4.19 -1.61 4.36
N GLY A 424 4.79 -0.97 3.34
CA GLY A 424 5.58 0.25 3.49
C GLY A 424 6.92 0.03 4.19
N ALA A 425 7.68 1.11 4.39
CA ALA A 425 9.02 1.03 4.97
C ALA A 425 9.03 0.91 6.52
N THR A 426 10.07 0.27 7.04
CA THR A 426 10.20 -0.04 8.49
C THR A 426 10.31 1.22 9.35
N ASN A 427 10.90 2.31 8.84
CA ASN A 427 11.20 3.52 9.61
C ASN A 427 10.47 4.78 9.11
N TYR A 428 9.79 4.72 7.96
CA TYR A 428 9.32 5.92 7.26
C TYR A 428 7.99 6.45 7.83
N GLU A 429 7.12 5.55 8.27
CA GLU A 429 5.89 5.93 9.01
C GLU A 429 6.10 5.98 10.53
N ALA A 430 7.34 6.12 11.00
CA ALA A 430 7.64 6.34 12.43
C ALA A 430 7.25 7.73 12.94
N ASN A 431 6.93 8.62 12.01
CA ASN A 431 6.23 9.88 12.19
C ASN A 431 5.24 10.00 11.03
N PRO A 432 4.01 9.46 11.13
CA PRO A 432 2.95 10.07 10.33
C PRO A 432 2.87 11.53 10.81
N PRO A 433 2.96 12.53 9.92
CA PRO A 433 2.54 13.87 10.25
C PRO A 433 1.13 13.77 10.85
N LEU A 434 0.99 14.35 12.04
CA LEU A 434 -0.28 14.42 12.77
C LEU A 434 -1.31 15.24 12.00
#